data_AF-A0A7N2LX97-F1
#
_entry.id   AF-A0A7N2LX97-F1
#
_cell.length_a   1.000
_cell.length_b   1.000
_cell.length_c   1.000
_cell.angle_alpha   90.00
_cell.angle_beta   90.00
_cell.angle_gamma   90.00
#
_symmetry.space_group_name_H-M   'P 1'
#
loop_
_entity.id
_entity.type
_entity.pdbx_description
1 polymer ?
#
loop_
_entity_poly.entity_id
_entity_poly.type
_entity_poly.pdbx_seq_one_letter_code
_entity_poly.pdbx_strand_id
1 'polypeptide(L)'
;MEVVSFSIGVIGNVISLLVFLSPVGTFWRIIKRRSTEEFESLPYICTLLNSALWTYYGIIKPGALLVATINGFGVLVETIFVTLFLIYAPAKSRAKTAILFGILDVGFLAAAVLVAQLVLQRETRIDAIGFLCAGLNIIMYGSPLAAMDTLVGRDMGGIVTRCERGQ
;
A
#
# COMPACT_ATOMS: atom_id res chain seq x y z
N MET A 1 5.19 15.23 26.80
CA MET A 1 4.47 14.53 25.73
C MET A 1 5.28 14.44 24.44
N GLU A 2 5.99 15.50 24.01
CA GLU A 2 6.79 15.46 22.76
C GLU A 2 7.87 14.38 22.71
N VAL A 3 8.61 14.17 23.81
CA VAL A 3 9.66 13.13 23.87
C VAL A 3 9.08 11.72 23.67
N VAL A 4 7.88 11.46 24.21
CA VAL A 4 7.19 10.17 24.08
C VAL A 4 6.71 9.94 22.65
N SER A 5 6.04 10.94 22.06
CA SER A 5 5.58 10.89 20.66
C SER A 5 6.74 10.73 19.66
N PHE A 6 7.86 11.41 19.90
CA PHE A 6 9.07 11.26 19.09
C PHE A 6 9.66 9.85 19.22
N SER A 7 9.77 9.33 20.45
CA SER A 7 10.32 7.98 20.70
C SER A 7 9.49 6.89 20.05
N ILE A 8 8.16 6.97 20.19
CA ILE A 8 7.23 6.04 19.52
C ILE A 8 7.35 6.15 18.00
N GLY A 9 7.45 7.37 17.46
CA GLY A 9 7.59 7.58 16.03
C GLY A 9 8.89 7.01 15.45
N VAL A 10 10.00 7.11 16.19
CA VAL A 10 11.29 6.50 15.80
C VAL A 10 11.19 4.98 15.81
N ILE A 11 10.66 4.38 16.88
CA ILE A 11 10.49 2.92 16.99
C ILE A 11 9.58 2.42 15.86
N GLY A 12 8.46 3.11 15.60
CA GLY A 12 7.55 2.80 14.51
C GLY A 12 8.23 2.84 13.14
N ASN A 13 9.05 3.87 12.87
CA ASN A 13 9.83 3.96 11.62
C ASN A 13 10.78 2.76 11.46
N VAL A 14 11.48 2.36 12.52
CA VAL A 14 12.40 1.20 12.49
C VAL A 14 11.64 -0.09 12.16
N ILE A 15 10.51 -0.35 12.84
CA ILE A 15 9.70 -1.54 12.59
C ILE A 15 9.14 -1.53 11.16
N SER A 16 8.61 -0.40 10.72
CA SER A 16 8.07 -0.27 9.36
C SER A 16 9.15 -0.45 8.29
N LEU A 17 10.38 0.01 8.50
CA LEU A 17 11.51 -0.26 7.60
C LEU A 17 11.77 -1.77 7.47
N LEU A 18 11.76 -2.50 8.59
CA LEU A 18 11.92 -3.96 8.58
C LEU A 18 10.77 -4.66 7.84
N VAL A 19 9.53 -4.19 8.01
CA VAL A 19 8.36 -4.70 7.29
C VAL A 19 8.46 -4.43 5.78
N PHE A 20 8.89 -3.23 5.37
CA PHE A 20 9.12 -2.90 3.95
C PHE A 20 10.26 -3.71 3.32
N LEU A 21 11.19 -4.25 4.12
CA LEU A 21 12.24 -5.16 3.66
C LEU A 21 11.78 -6.62 3.56
N SER A 22 10.64 -7.00 4.17
CA SER A 22 10.10 -8.36 4.11
C SER A 22 9.94 -8.91 2.68
N PRO A 23 9.37 -8.15 1.71
CA PRO A 23 9.16 -8.68 0.37
C PRO A 23 10.43 -8.64 -0.53
N VAL A 24 11.62 -8.34 0.02
CA VAL A 24 12.91 -8.43 -0.69
C VAL A 24 13.20 -9.83 -1.21
N GLY A 25 12.83 -10.87 -0.46
CA GLY A 25 12.91 -12.25 -0.97
C GLY A 25 12.02 -12.48 -2.19
N THR A 26 10.83 -11.87 -2.20
CA THR A 26 9.88 -11.93 -3.31
C THR A 26 10.43 -11.21 -4.55
N PHE A 27 11.00 -10.01 -4.36
CA PHE A 27 11.71 -9.29 -5.43
C PHE A 27 12.80 -10.13 -6.09
N TRP A 28 13.66 -10.74 -5.26
CA TRP A 28 14.76 -11.57 -5.74
C TRP A 28 14.26 -12.75 -6.55
N ARG A 29 13.14 -13.36 -6.13
CA ARG A 29 12.48 -14.44 -6.86
C ARG A 29 11.95 -13.99 -8.21
N ILE A 30 11.29 -12.83 -8.30
CA ILE A 30 10.77 -12.27 -9.56
C ILE A 30 11.91 -12.02 -10.55
N ILE A 31 13.01 -11.41 -10.09
CA ILE A 31 14.18 -11.14 -10.94
C ILE A 31 14.80 -12.44 -11.42
N LYS A 32 14.99 -13.43 -10.53
CA LYS A 32 15.60 -14.72 -10.86
C LYS A 32 14.75 -15.54 -11.82
N ARG A 33 13.42 -15.50 -11.67
CA ARG A 33 12.47 -16.26 -12.49
C ARG A 33 12.00 -15.52 -13.74
N ARG A 34 12.32 -14.22 -13.88
CA ARG A 34 11.91 -13.33 -14.99
C ARG A 34 10.39 -13.37 -15.26
N SER A 35 9.60 -13.67 -14.23
CA SER A 35 8.15 -13.80 -14.31
C SER A 35 7.53 -13.35 -13.00
N THR A 36 6.43 -12.61 -13.11
CA THR A 36 5.62 -12.15 -11.97
C THR A 36 4.67 -13.23 -11.46
N GLU A 37 4.80 -14.49 -11.92
CA GLU A 37 3.95 -15.64 -11.55
C GLU A 37 2.45 -15.23 -11.50
N GLU A 38 1.70 -15.60 -10.45
CA GLU A 38 0.29 -15.20 -10.25
C GLU A 38 0.12 -13.92 -9.41
N PHE A 39 1.18 -13.14 -9.21
CA PHE A 39 1.08 -11.93 -8.39
C PHE A 39 0.20 -10.87 -9.07
N GLU A 40 -0.78 -10.35 -8.34
CA GLU A 40 -1.57 -9.21 -8.79
C GLU A 40 -0.84 -7.90 -8.52
N SER A 41 -0.85 -6.98 -9.49
CA SER A 41 -0.21 -5.66 -9.34
C SER A 41 -1.07 -4.65 -8.57
N LEU A 42 -2.36 -4.92 -8.39
CA LEU A 42 -3.32 -4.00 -7.81
C LEU A 42 -2.95 -3.60 -6.36
N PRO A 43 -2.58 -4.52 -5.45
CA PRO A 43 -2.24 -4.15 -4.08
C PRO A 43 -1.02 -3.22 -4.00
N TYR A 44 -0.02 -3.40 -4.87
CA TYR A 44 1.18 -2.57 -4.91
C TYR A 44 0.87 -1.14 -5.39
N ILE A 45 0.06 -1.01 -6.45
CA ILE A 45 -0.44 0.29 -6.94
C ILE A 45 -1.25 1.01 -5.86
N CYS A 46 -2.18 0.31 -5.19
CA CYS A 46 -2.94 0.91 -4.10
C CYS A 46 -2.06 1.34 -2.92
N THR A 47 -1.04 0.55 -2.59
CA THR A 47 -0.08 0.85 -1.52
C THR A 47 0.81 2.03 -1.88
N LEU A 48 1.21 2.15 -3.15
CA LEU A 48 1.96 3.30 -3.68
C LEU A 48 1.14 4.59 -3.53
N LEU A 49 -0.12 4.59 -3.98
CA LEU A 49 -1.02 5.73 -3.86
C LEU A 49 -1.22 6.14 -2.39
N ASN A 50 -1.49 5.17 -1.53
CA ASN A 50 -1.68 5.41 -0.11
C ASN A 50 -0.41 6.00 0.53
N SER A 51 0.76 5.44 0.22
CA SER A 51 2.04 5.94 0.73
C SER A 51 2.35 7.34 0.20
N ALA A 52 2.04 7.64 -1.05
CA ALA A 52 2.22 8.97 -1.63
C ALA A 52 1.34 10.03 -0.95
N LEU A 53 0.06 9.70 -0.70
CA LEU A 53 -0.86 10.59 0.01
C LEU A 53 -0.46 10.82 1.46
N TRP A 54 -0.03 9.77 2.18
CA TRP A 54 0.48 9.90 3.55
C TRP A 54 1.80 10.68 3.62
N THR A 55 2.66 10.54 2.61
CA THR A 55 3.87 11.34 2.49
C THR A 55 3.52 12.81 2.34
N TYR A 56 2.59 13.13 1.45
CA TYR A 56 2.12 14.49 1.26
C TYR A 56 1.46 15.06 2.53
N TYR A 57 0.61 14.28 3.19
CA TYR A 57 0.01 14.63 4.48
C TYR A 57 1.07 14.98 5.54
N GLY A 58 2.08 14.13 5.70
CA GLY A 58 3.14 14.32 6.69
C GLY A 58 4.03 15.53 6.42
N ILE A 59 4.17 15.94 5.15
CA ILE A 59 4.91 17.16 4.76
C ILE A 59 4.10 18.42 5.10
N ILE A 60 2.79 18.42 4.83
CA ILE A 60 1.96 19.62 5.03
C ILE A 60 1.55 19.84 6.50
N LYS A 61 1.47 18.77 7.30
CA LYS A 61 1.08 18.82 8.71
C LYS A 61 2.28 19.05 9.63
N PRO A 62 2.30 20.14 10.42
CA PRO A 62 3.37 20.39 11.39
C PRO A 62 3.50 19.23 12.38
N GLY A 63 4.74 18.78 12.65
CA GLY A 63 5.03 17.69 13.60
C GLY A 63 4.80 16.27 13.06
N ALA A 64 4.35 16.10 11.82
CA ALA A 64 4.08 14.78 11.21
C ALA A 64 5.21 14.27 10.28
N LEU A 65 6.41 14.85 10.36
CA LEU A 65 7.54 14.50 9.47
C LEU A 65 7.93 13.01 9.55
N LEU A 66 7.83 12.39 10.72
CA LEU A 66 8.11 10.95 10.90
C LEU A 66 7.13 10.05 10.11
N VAL A 67 5.93 10.55 9.81
CA VAL A 67 4.97 9.86 8.94
C VAL A 67 5.38 10.03 7.48
N ALA A 68 5.88 11.20 7.10
CA ALA A 68 6.38 11.45 5.75
C ALA A 68 7.62 10.63 5.42
N THR A 69 8.56 10.46 6.36
CA THR A 69 9.79 9.69 6.12
C THR A 69 9.50 8.24 5.81
N ILE A 70 8.64 7.58 6.60
CA ILE A 70 8.38 6.17 6.44
C ILE A 70 7.53 5.86 5.20
N ASN A 71 6.51 6.69 4.95
CA ASN A 71 5.69 6.54 3.76
C ASN A 71 6.47 6.93 2.50
N GLY A 72 7.38 7.90 2.59
CA GLY A 72 8.28 8.25 1.50
C GLY A 72 9.21 7.09 1.13
N PHE A 73 9.73 6.36 2.13
CA PHE A 73 10.45 5.12 1.87
C PHE A 73 9.55 4.05 1.24
N GLY A 74 8.30 3.93 1.70
CA GLY A 74 7.28 3.08 1.08
C GLY A 74 7.07 3.40 -0.40
N VAL A 75 6.96 4.68 -0.77
CA VAL A 75 6.86 5.12 -2.17
C VAL A 75 8.06 4.63 -2.99
N LEU A 76 9.28 4.72 -2.47
CA LEU A 76 10.47 4.25 -3.17
C LEU A 76 10.42 2.74 -3.41
N VAL A 77 10.08 1.95 -2.38
CA VAL A 77 10.01 0.49 -2.46
C VAL A 77 8.90 0.05 -3.42
N GLU A 78 7.69 0.62 -3.30
CA GLU A 78 6.55 0.28 -4.15
C GLU A 78 6.78 0.70 -5.61
N THR A 79 7.46 1.83 -5.85
CA THR A 79 7.85 2.23 -7.20
C THR A 79 8.80 1.21 -7.84
N ILE A 80 9.73 0.65 -7.06
CA ILE A 80 10.61 -0.44 -7.53
C ILE A 80 9.77 -1.69 -7.86
N PHE A 81 8.78 -2.06 -7.04
CA PHE A 81 7.82 -3.14 -7.35
C PHE A 81 7.07 -2.92 -8.65
N VAL A 82 6.42 -1.78 -8.80
CA VAL A 82 5.66 -1.46 -10.01
C VAL A 82 6.58 -1.49 -11.24
N THR A 83 7.79 -0.94 -11.13
CA THR A 83 8.77 -0.96 -12.23
C THR A 83 9.17 -2.38 -12.62
N LEU A 84 9.52 -3.23 -11.65
CA LEU A 84 9.87 -4.62 -11.91
C LEU A 84 8.69 -5.40 -12.49
N PHE A 85 7.46 -5.12 -12.02
CA PHE A 85 6.25 -5.72 -12.57
C PHE A 85 6.05 -5.31 -14.04
N LEU A 86 6.23 -4.03 -14.38
CA LEU A 86 6.10 -3.56 -15.77
C LEU A 86 7.17 -4.16 -16.71
N ILE A 87 8.34 -4.52 -16.19
CA ILE A 87 9.40 -5.17 -16.97
C ILE A 87 9.13 -6.67 -17.18
N TYR A 88 8.70 -7.39 -16.13
CA TYR A 88 8.63 -8.86 -16.14
C TYR A 88 7.22 -9.44 -16.32
N ALA A 89 6.16 -8.65 -16.23
CA ALA A 89 4.80 -9.15 -16.36
C ALA A 89 4.42 -9.47 -17.81
N PRO A 90 3.53 -10.44 -18.04
CA PRO A 90 2.94 -10.71 -19.34
C PRO A 90 2.24 -9.47 -19.92
N ALA A 91 2.23 -9.33 -21.25
CA ALA A 91 1.73 -8.13 -21.93
C ALA A 91 0.32 -7.67 -21.49
N LYS A 92 -0.60 -8.64 -21.24
CA LYS A 92 -1.97 -8.36 -20.79
C LYS A 92 -2.00 -7.77 -19.37
N SER A 93 -1.25 -8.34 -18.44
CA SER A 93 -1.15 -7.84 -17.07
C SER A 93 -0.40 -6.51 -17.02
N ARG A 94 0.69 -6.38 -17.78
CA ARG A 94 1.48 -5.15 -17.91
C ARG A 94 0.63 -3.96 -18.36
N ALA A 95 -0.21 -4.13 -19.38
CA ALA A 95 -1.09 -3.07 -19.86
C ALA A 95 -2.08 -2.64 -18.77
N LYS A 96 -2.70 -3.60 -18.07
CA LYS A 96 -3.61 -3.31 -16.94
C LYS A 96 -2.89 -2.54 -15.83
N THR A 97 -1.70 -2.98 -15.43
CA THR A 97 -0.86 -2.31 -14.42
C THR A 97 -0.50 -0.89 -14.83
N ALA A 98 -0.05 -0.68 -16.07
CA ALA A 98 0.31 0.65 -16.57
C ALA A 98 -0.88 1.62 -16.59
N ILE A 99 -2.05 1.14 -17.01
CA ILE A 99 -3.29 1.94 -17.01
C ILE A 99 -3.69 2.28 -15.57
N LEU A 100 -3.69 1.31 -14.66
CA LEU A 100 -4.04 1.54 -13.25
C LEU A 100 -3.08 2.52 -12.57
N PHE A 101 -1.77 2.36 -12.78
CA PHE A 101 -0.76 3.28 -12.27
C PHE A 101 -0.97 4.71 -12.82
N GLY A 102 -1.19 4.85 -14.13
CA GLY A 102 -1.45 6.15 -14.74
C GLY A 102 -2.72 6.82 -14.21
N ILE A 103 -3.79 6.05 -13.98
CA ILE A 103 -5.06 6.59 -13.48
C ILE A 103 -4.98 6.92 -11.99
N LEU A 104 -4.47 6.01 -11.16
CA LEU A 104 -4.50 6.12 -9.70
C LEU A 104 -3.32 6.90 -9.14
N ASP A 105 -2.09 6.47 -9.44
CA ASP A 105 -0.87 7.06 -8.85
C ASP A 105 -0.46 8.38 -9.51
N VAL A 106 -0.79 8.58 -10.78
CA VAL A 106 -0.47 9.83 -11.49
C VAL A 106 -1.69 10.74 -11.56
N GLY A 107 -2.76 10.29 -12.21
CA GLY A 107 -3.95 11.10 -12.46
C GLY A 107 -4.68 11.52 -11.18
N PHE A 108 -5.14 10.53 -10.40
CA PHE A 108 -5.90 10.78 -9.17
C PHE A 108 -5.04 11.47 -8.11
N LEU A 109 -3.80 11.05 -7.91
CA LEU A 109 -2.89 11.73 -6.96
C LEU A 109 -2.67 13.20 -7.34
N ALA A 110 -2.34 13.50 -8.61
CA ALA A 110 -2.11 14.87 -9.06
C ALA A 110 -3.39 15.71 -8.93
N ALA A 111 -4.55 15.16 -9.33
CA ALA A 111 -5.83 15.83 -9.19
C ALA A 111 -6.16 16.11 -7.71
N ALA A 112 -6.00 15.13 -6.82
CA ALA A 112 -6.24 15.27 -5.40
C ALA A 112 -5.36 16.35 -4.78
N VAL A 113 -4.06 16.35 -5.09
CA VAL A 113 -3.11 17.36 -4.62
C VAL A 113 -3.45 18.75 -5.17
N LEU A 114 -3.76 18.85 -6.47
CA LEU A 114 -4.09 20.11 -7.12
C LEU A 114 -5.37 20.72 -6.57
N VAL A 115 -6.44 19.94 -6.43
CA VAL A 115 -7.70 20.37 -5.82
C VAL A 115 -7.47 20.81 -4.38
N ALA A 116 -6.70 20.04 -3.60
CA ALA A 116 -6.33 20.41 -2.25
C ALA A 116 -5.55 21.74 -2.16
N GLN A 117 -4.72 22.06 -3.15
CA GLN A 117 -3.93 23.30 -3.18
C GLN A 117 -4.72 24.51 -3.67
N LEU A 118 -5.59 24.33 -4.66
CA LEU A 118 -6.31 25.42 -5.32
C LEU A 118 -7.64 25.76 -4.63
N VAL A 119 -8.29 24.79 -3.99
CA VAL A 119 -9.65 24.95 -3.45
C VAL A 119 -9.66 25.08 -1.93
N LEU A 120 -8.72 24.43 -1.22
CA LEU A 120 -8.75 24.35 0.25
C LEU A 120 -7.76 25.30 0.92
N GLN A 121 -8.21 25.92 2.02
CA GLN A 121 -7.34 26.63 2.95
C GLN A 121 -6.43 25.65 3.70
N ARG A 122 -5.29 26.16 4.22
CA ARG A 122 -4.19 25.34 4.75
C ARG A 122 -4.61 24.30 5.80
N GLU A 123 -5.51 24.67 6.72
CA GLU A 123 -6.03 23.80 7.78
C GLU A 123 -7.00 22.75 7.22
N THR A 124 -8.03 23.17 6.48
CA THR A 124 -9.01 22.27 5.84
C THR A 124 -8.36 21.30 4.86
N ARG A 125 -7.26 21.70 4.23
CA ARG A 125 -6.45 20.86 3.36
C ARG A 125 -5.84 19.67 4.10
N ILE A 126 -5.31 19.90 5.30
CA ILE A 126 -4.71 18.85 6.13
C ILE A 126 -5.78 17.84 6.52
N ASP A 127 -6.94 18.32 6.97
CA ASP A 127 -8.04 17.45 7.40
C ASP A 127 -8.61 16.63 6.23
N ALA A 128 -8.90 17.27 5.10
CA ALA A 128 -9.45 16.60 3.92
C ALA A 128 -8.51 15.49 3.41
N ILE A 129 -7.21 15.76 3.33
CA ILE A 129 -6.22 14.74 2.92
C ILE A 129 -6.11 13.66 3.97
N GLY A 130 -6.13 14.00 5.25
CA GLY A 130 -6.13 13.02 6.35
C GLY A 130 -7.31 12.06 6.26
N PHE A 131 -8.52 12.56 6.01
CA PHE A 131 -9.71 11.74 5.81
C PHE A 131 -9.59 10.85 4.57
N LEU A 132 -9.07 11.38 3.46
CA LEU A 132 -8.84 10.59 2.26
C LEU A 132 -7.85 9.44 2.51
N CYS A 133 -6.73 9.73 3.18
CA CYS A 133 -5.73 8.73 3.56
C CYS A 133 -6.31 7.64 4.47
N ALA A 134 -7.12 8.03 5.45
CA ALA A 134 -7.77 7.11 6.37
C ALA A 134 -8.78 6.21 5.65
N GLY A 135 -9.62 6.78 4.78
CA GLY A 135 -10.58 6.02 3.98
C GLY A 135 -9.90 4.99 3.06
N LEU A 136 -8.81 5.39 2.39
CA LEU A 136 -8.03 4.47 1.56
C LEU A 136 -7.40 3.34 2.38
N ASN A 137 -6.87 3.61 3.57
CA ASN A 137 -6.37 2.56 4.46
C ASN A 137 -7.44 1.53 4.83
N ILE A 138 -8.64 1.99 5.19
CA ILE A 138 -9.77 1.12 5.54
C ILE A 138 -10.11 0.20 4.37
N ILE A 139 -10.17 0.75 3.15
CA ILE A 139 -10.44 -0.02 1.93
C ILE A 139 -9.34 -1.07 1.70
N MET A 140 -8.07 -0.70 1.89
CA MET A 140 -6.94 -1.61 1.71
C MET A 140 -6.98 -2.79 2.69
N TYR A 141 -7.45 -2.60 3.91
CA TYR A 141 -7.64 -3.70 4.87
C TYR A 141 -8.76 -4.68 4.49
N GLY A 142 -9.56 -4.39 3.47
CA GLY A 142 -10.51 -5.34 2.91
C GLY A 142 -9.82 -6.58 2.31
N SER A 143 -8.65 -6.42 1.68
CA SER A 143 -7.90 -7.54 1.09
C SER A 143 -7.46 -8.60 2.11
N PRO A 144 -6.78 -8.25 3.22
CA PRO A 144 -6.43 -9.23 4.24
C PRO A 144 -7.67 -9.83 4.93
N LEU A 145 -8.76 -9.08 5.11
CA LEU A 145 -10.00 -9.62 5.67
C LEU A 145 -10.62 -10.69 4.76
N ALA A 146 -10.67 -10.45 3.45
CA ALA A 146 -11.14 -11.44 2.48
C ALA A 146 -10.28 -12.71 2.46
N ALA A 147 -8.96 -12.56 2.65
CA ALA A 147 -8.06 -13.70 2.78
C ALA A 147 -8.36 -14.52 4.05
N MET A 148 -8.61 -13.86 5.19
CA MET A 148 -8.98 -14.55 6.43
C MET A 148 -10.30 -15.30 6.32
N ASP A 149 -11.31 -14.68 5.71
CA ASP A 149 -12.63 -15.31 5.48
C ASP A 149 -12.51 -16.54 4.59
N THR A 150 -11.68 -16.47 3.54
CA THR A 150 -11.41 -17.61 2.64
C THR A 150 -10.72 -18.75 3.37
N LEU A 151 -9.81 -18.45 4.30
CA LEU A 151 -9.13 -19.48 5.10
C LEU A 151 -10.07 -20.14 6.10
N VAL A 152 -10.87 -19.36 6.84
CA VAL A 152 -11.87 -19.87 7.78
C VAL A 152 -12.91 -20.73 7.05
N GLY A 153 -13.39 -20.27 5.89
CA GLY A 153 -14.31 -21.03 5.04
C GLY A 153 -13.69 -22.32 4.48
N ARG A 154 -12.41 -22.29 4.09
CA ARG A 154 -11.67 -23.49 3.66
C ARG A 154 -11.45 -24.48 4.80
N ASP A 155 -11.12 -24.02 5.99
CA ASP A 155 -10.93 -24.86 7.18
C ASP A 155 -12.26 -25.48 7.62
N MET A 156 -13.35 -24.71 7.65
CA MET A 156 -14.69 -25.25 7.92
C MET A 156 -15.14 -26.25 6.86
N GLY A 157 -14.95 -25.94 5.58
CA GLY A 157 -15.26 -26.86 4.48
C GLY A 157 -14.44 -28.15 4.58
N GLY A 158 -13.15 -28.04 4.91
CA GLY A 158 -12.27 -29.19 5.16
C GLY A 158 -12.73 -30.05 6.33
N ILE A 159 -13.17 -29.45 7.45
CA ILE A 159 -13.72 -30.16 8.61
C ILE A 159 -15.03 -30.87 8.25
N VAL A 160 -15.96 -30.20 7.56
CA VAL A 160 -17.24 -30.80 7.14
C VAL A 160 -17.00 -31.98 6.19
N THR A 161 -16.13 -31.82 5.19
CA THR A 161 -15.78 -32.90 4.25
C THR A 161 -15.06 -34.08 4.92
N ARG A 162 -14.40 -33.85 6.07
CA ARG A 162 -13.77 -34.91 6.88
C ARG A 162 -14.79 -35.61 7.77
N CYS A 163 -15.75 -34.87 8.31
CA CYS A 163 -16.88 -35.39 9.08
C CYS A 163 -17.83 -36.25 8.23
N GLU A 164 -18.13 -35.84 6.98
CA GLU A 164 -18.95 -36.62 6.05
C GLU A 164 -18.26 -37.91 5.56
N ARG A 165 -16.93 -37.95 5.58
CA ARG A 165 -16.14 -39.14 5.23
C ARG A 165 -15.91 -40.11 6.39
N GLY A 166 -16.51 -39.86 7.57
CA GLY A 166 -16.52 -40.80 8.69
C GLY A 166 -15.13 -41.16 9.24
N GLN A 167 -14.19 -40.20 9.25
CA GLN A 167 -12.89 -40.33 9.93
C GLN A 167 -12.90 -39.67 11.30
#